data_AF-A0A1F9NEZ0-F1
#
_entry.id   AF-A0A1F9NEZ0-F1
#
_cell.length_a   1.000
_cell.length_b   1.000
_cell.length_c   1.000
_cell.angle_alpha   90.00
_cell.angle_beta   90.00
_cell.angle_gamma   90.00
#
_symmetry.space_group_name_H-M   'P 1'
#
loop_
_entity.id
_entity.type
_entity.pdbx_description
1 polymer ?
#
loop_
_entity_poly.entity_id
_entity_poly.type
_entity_poly.pdbx_seq_one_letter_code
_entity_poly.pdbx_strand_id
1 'polypeptide(L)'
;MRFFELLNIQQVAALIICAVIFLILFGVTLWVLPMSGPRARALNIKPIQKFADGIEKGNGPFPLIIALIIAGTILWALFYILFYGFSEVIL
;
A
#
# COMPACT_ATOMS: atom_id res chain seq x y z
N MET A 1 -26.53 18.32 20.48
CA MET A 1 -26.96 18.99 19.23
C MET A 1 -25.74 19.08 18.32
N ARG A 2 -25.77 18.46 17.13
CA ARG A 2 -24.60 18.35 16.25
C ARG A 2 -24.49 19.61 15.39
N PHE A 3 -23.38 20.34 15.49
CA PHE A 3 -23.12 21.52 14.66
C PHE A 3 -22.70 21.07 13.25
N PHE A 4 -23.65 21.05 12.32
CA PHE A 4 -23.46 20.54 10.96
C PHE A 4 -22.45 21.35 10.13
N GLU A 5 -22.30 22.65 10.40
CA GLU A 5 -21.34 23.49 9.68
C GLU A 5 -19.87 23.19 10.05
N LEU A 6 -19.59 22.93 11.33
CA LEU A 6 -18.23 22.56 11.77
C LEU A 6 -17.86 21.13 11.38
N LEU A 7 -18.85 20.22 11.32
CA LEU A 7 -18.65 18.82 10.99
C LEU A 7 -18.08 18.65 9.57
N ASN A 8 -18.60 19.40 8.60
CA ASN A 8 -18.10 19.36 7.23
C ASN A 8 -16.64 19.82 7.14
N ILE A 9 -16.28 20.89 7.87
CA ILE A 9 -14.90 21.41 7.91
C ILE A 9 -13.96 20.39 8.55
N GLN A 10 -14.37 19.75 9.64
CA GLN A 10 -13.59 18.69 10.28
C GLN A 10 -13.39 17.48 9.36
N GLN A 11 -14.41 17.06 8.63
CA GLN A 11 -14.31 15.94 7.69
C GLN A 11 -13.39 16.26 6.51
N VAL A 12 -13.52 17.45 5.93
CA VAL A 12 -12.64 17.91 4.84
C VAL A 12 -11.19 18.01 5.33
N ALA A 13 -10.95 18.58 6.52
CA ALA A 13 -9.61 18.66 7.10
C ALA A 13 -9.01 17.26 7.37
N ALA A 14 -9.80 16.33 7.92
CA ALA A 14 -9.37 14.96 8.17
C ALA A 14 -9.02 14.22 6.86
N LEU A 15 -9.84 14.39 5.81
CA LEU A 15 -9.56 13.80 4.49
C LEU A 15 -8.30 14.38 3.85
N ILE A 16 -8.06 15.69 3.99
CA ILE A 16 -6.84 16.34 3.50
C ILE A 16 -5.61 15.77 4.21
N ILE A 17 -5.65 15.66 5.54
CA ILE A 17 -4.54 15.07 6.32
C ILE A 17 -4.29 13.61 5.88
N CYS A 18 -5.36 12.83 5.72
CA CYS A 18 -5.26 11.44 5.27
C CYS A 18 -4.65 11.34 3.86
N ALA A 19 -5.03 12.25 2.95
CA ALA A 19 -4.48 12.32 1.60
C ALA A 19 -2.99 12.72 1.60
N VAL A 20 -2.58 13.64 2.46
CA VAL A 20 -1.17 14.04 2.59
C VAL A 20 -0.31 12.89 3.13
N ILE A 21 -0.78 12.17 4.15
CA ILE A 21 -0.09 10.99 4.68
C ILE A 21 0.07 9.93 3.57
N PHE A 22 -1.00 9.67 2.81
CA PHE A 22 -0.94 8.76 1.67
C PHE A 22 0.09 9.22 0.62
N LEU A 23 0.09 10.51 0.25
CA LEU A 23 0.99 11.05 -0.76
C LEU A 23 2.46 10.93 -0.33
N ILE A 24 2.76 11.20 0.94
CA ILE A 24 4.10 11.03 1.50
C ILE A 24 4.54 9.56 1.44
N LEU A 25 3.70 8.63 1.92
CA LEU A 25 4.01 7.20 1.89
C LEU A 25 4.18 6.67 0.46
N PHE A 26 3.32 7.12 -0.45
CA PHE A 26 3.36 6.77 -1.86
C PHE A 26 4.65 7.30 -2.52
N GLY A 27 5.01 8.57 -2.27
CA GLY A 27 6.23 9.18 -2.78
C GLY A 27 7.49 8.49 -2.26
N VAL A 28 7.57 8.20 -0.95
CA VAL A 28 8.70 7.45 -0.36
C VAL A 28 8.79 6.06 -0.98
N THR A 29 7.66 5.40 -1.22
CA THR A 29 7.68 4.07 -1.83
C THR A 29 8.14 4.11 -3.29
N LEU A 30 7.68 5.08 -4.08
CA LEU A 30 8.18 5.29 -5.45
C LEU A 30 9.68 5.60 -5.50
N TRP A 31 10.20 6.28 -4.47
CA TRP A 31 11.63 6.56 -4.36
C TRP A 31 12.45 5.29 -4.13
N VAL A 32 11.98 4.40 -3.24
CA VAL A 32 12.69 3.16 -2.87
C VAL A 32 12.53 2.07 -3.94
N LEU A 33 11.53 2.20 -4.81
CA LEU A 33 11.32 1.32 -5.96
C LEU A 33 12.54 1.36 -6.89
N PRO A 34 13.29 0.25 -7.05
CA PRO A 34 14.40 0.22 -7.98
C PRO A 34 13.84 0.39 -9.40
N MET A 35 14.23 1.46 -10.09
CA MET A 35 13.93 1.77 -11.51
C MET A 35 14.40 0.69 -12.51
N SER A 36 14.84 -0.47 -12.04
CA SER A 36 15.19 -1.62 -12.87
C SER A 36 13.89 -2.31 -13.32
N GLY A 37 13.48 -2.06 -14.57
CA GLY A 37 12.26 -2.59 -15.15
C GLY A 37 12.13 -4.13 -15.07
N PRO A 38 10.90 -4.68 -15.13
CA PRO A 38 10.61 -6.10 -14.92
C PRO A 38 11.44 -7.04 -15.82
N ARG A 39 11.82 -6.57 -17.01
CA ARG A 39 12.60 -7.33 -18.00
C ARG A 39 14.05 -7.60 -17.56
N ALA A 40 14.71 -6.64 -16.92
CA ALA A 40 16.09 -6.80 -16.46
C ALA A 40 16.22 -7.75 -15.26
N ARG A 41 15.15 -7.81 -14.44
CA ARG A 41 15.07 -8.69 -13.27
C ARG A 41 14.74 -10.13 -13.64
N ALA A 42 13.91 -10.37 -14.65
CA ALA A 42 13.53 -11.70 -15.13
C ALA A 42 14.67 -12.44 -15.87
N LEU A 43 15.53 -11.70 -16.58
CA LEU A 43 16.62 -12.27 -17.39
C LEU A 43 17.78 -12.88 -16.56
N ASN A 44 17.86 -12.61 -15.26
CA ASN A 44 18.96 -13.09 -14.39
C ASN A 44 18.51 -14.10 -13.32
N ILE A 45 17.29 -14.64 -13.45
CA ILE A 45 16.76 -15.58 -12.45
C ILE A 45 17.30 -16.99 -12.76
N LYS A 46 18.23 -17.47 -11.94
CA LYS A 46 18.68 -18.87 -11.99
C LYS A 46 17.59 -19.80 -11.44
N PRO A 47 17.30 -20.94 -12.09
CA PRO A 47 16.36 -21.92 -11.57
C PRO A 47 16.95 -22.60 -10.33
N ILE A 48 16.19 -22.67 -9.23
CA ILE A 48 16.64 -23.30 -7.97
C ILE A 48 16.11 -24.72 -7.86
N GLN A 49 14.94 -25.00 -8.44
CA GLN A 49 14.24 -26.26 -8.25
C GLN A 49 13.60 -26.69 -9.56
N LYS A 50 13.91 -27.93 -9.97
CA LYS A 50 13.26 -28.60 -11.10
C LYS A 50 12.30 -29.64 -10.55
N PHE A 51 11.05 -29.59 -11.01
CA PHE A 51 10.04 -30.59 -10.70
C PHE A 51 10.08 -31.72 -11.74
N ALA A 52 9.58 -32.91 -11.38
CA ALA A 52 9.58 -34.08 -12.26
C ALA A 52 8.83 -33.86 -13.59
N ASP A 53 7.90 -32.90 -13.61
CA ASP A 53 7.08 -32.52 -14.76
C ASP A 53 7.75 -31.48 -15.69
N GLY A 54 9.07 -31.27 -15.54
CA GLY A 54 9.82 -30.29 -16.34
C GLY A 54 9.57 -28.82 -15.97
N ILE A 55 8.75 -28.55 -14.94
CA ILE A 55 8.51 -27.21 -14.43
C ILE A 55 9.72 -26.75 -13.60
N GLU A 56 10.19 -25.53 -13.83
CA GLU A 56 11.29 -24.92 -13.08
C GLU A 56 10.80 -23.75 -12.21
N LYS A 57 11.19 -23.72 -10.94
CA LYS A 57 10.93 -22.59 -10.04
C LYS A 57 12.06 -21.57 -10.15
N GLY A 58 11.74 -20.38 -10.64
CA GLY A 58 12.68 -19.25 -10.68
C GLY A 58 12.88 -18.63 -9.29
N ASN A 59 14.14 -18.32 -8.94
CA ASN A 59 14.50 -17.48 -7.79
C ASN A 59 14.25 -15.99 -7.99
N GLY A 60 13.05 -15.61 -8.38
CA GLY A 60 12.72 -14.19 -8.56
C GLY A 60 12.55 -13.49 -7.22
N PRO A 61 13.05 -12.24 -7.05
CA PRO A 61 12.63 -11.42 -5.92
C PRO A 61 11.12 -11.18 -5.96
N PHE A 62 10.47 -11.09 -4.80
CA PHE A 62 9.03 -10.87 -4.73
C PHE A 62 8.63 -9.59 -5.47
N PRO A 63 7.55 -9.59 -6.28
CA PRO A 63 7.18 -8.43 -7.08
C PRO A 63 6.83 -7.23 -6.19
N LEU A 64 7.60 -6.15 -6.31
CA LEU A 64 7.47 -4.99 -5.43
C LEU A 64 6.09 -4.33 -5.55
N ILE A 65 5.51 -4.29 -6.75
CA ILE A 65 4.14 -3.78 -6.97
C ILE A 65 3.12 -4.55 -6.13
N ILE A 66 3.25 -5.89 -6.05
CA ILE A 66 2.35 -6.72 -5.24
C ILE A 66 2.56 -6.41 -3.75
N ALA A 67 3.81 -6.27 -3.31
CA ALA A 67 4.12 -5.87 -1.94
C ALA A 67 3.51 -4.50 -1.58
N LEU A 68 3.56 -3.54 -2.51
CA LEU A 68 3.00 -2.21 -2.33
C LEU A 68 1.47 -2.23 -2.25
N ILE A 69 0.81 -3.01 -3.11
CA ILE A 69 -0.64 -3.19 -3.06
C ILE A 69 -1.03 -3.76 -1.69
N ILE A 70 -0.37 -4.83 -1.24
CA ILE A 70 -0.63 -5.45 0.07
C ILE A 70 -0.43 -4.43 1.21
N ALA A 71 0.70 -3.72 1.21
CA ALA A 71 0.99 -2.71 2.23
C ALA A 71 -0.05 -1.58 2.24
N GLY A 72 -0.46 -1.10 1.06
CA GLY A 72 -1.49 -0.08 0.91
C GLY A 72 -2.85 -0.55 1.41
N THR A 73 -3.23 -1.80 1.14
CA THR A 73 -4.49 -2.38 1.64
C THR A 73 -4.49 -2.52 3.17
N ILE A 74 -3.37 -2.98 3.76
CA ILE A 74 -3.23 -3.08 5.22
C ILE A 74 -3.33 -1.69 5.86
N LEU A 75 -2.59 -0.72 5.32
CA LEU A 75 -2.60 0.65 5.82
C LEU A 75 -4.00 1.25 5.73
N TRP A 76 -4.68 1.10 4.59
CA TRP A 76 -6.05 1.57 4.41
C TRP A 76 -7.02 0.93 5.41
N ALA A 77 -6.95 -0.39 5.62
CA ALA A 77 -7.81 -1.08 6.57
C ALA A 77 -7.60 -0.59 8.01
N LEU A 78 -6.34 -0.38 8.42
CA LEU A 78 -6.02 0.19 9.74
C LEU A 78 -6.61 1.60 9.91
N PHE A 79 -6.40 2.48 8.93
CA PHE A 79 -6.95 3.83 8.97
C PHE A 79 -8.48 3.84 8.97
N TYR A 80 -9.12 2.96 8.19
CA TYR A 80 -10.57 2.82 8.17
C TYR A 80 -11.12 2.44 9.54
N ILE A 81 -10.54 1.43 10.20
CA ILE A 81 -10.95 0.98 11.53
C ILE A 81 -10.76 2.10 12.56
N LEU A 82 -9.59 2.75 12.57
CA LEU A 82 -9.32 3.84 13.52
C LEU A 82 -10.25 5.03 13.30
N PHE A 83 -10.50 5.42 12.05
CA PHE A 83 -11.40 6.52 11.72
C PHE A 83 -12.82 6.25 12.20
N TYR A 84 -13.38 5.08 11.89
CA TYR A 84 -14.72 4.72 12.34
C TYR A 84 -14.78 4.55 13.86
N GLY A 85 -13.81 3.88 14.46
CA GLY A 85 -13.73 3.71 15.92
C GLY A 85 -13.69 5.03 16.67
N PHE A 86 -12.87 5.99 16.24
CA PHE A 86 -12.86 7.33 16.86
C PHE A 86 -14.13 8.12 16.57
N SER A 87 -14.73 7.95 15.40
CA SER A 87 -15.98 8.64 15.07
C SER A 87 -17.17 8.20 15.92
N GLU A 88 -17.20 6.94 16.36
CA GLU A 88 -18.25 6.42 17.25
C GLU A 88 -18.00 6.73 18.74
N VAL A 89 -16.75 6.94 19.15
CA VAL A 89 -16.40 7.24 20.56
C VAL A 89 -16.50 8.73 20.88
N ILE A 90 -16.34 9.62 19.89
CA ILE A 90 -16.28 11.09 20.08
C ILE A 90 -17.65 11.77 19.85
N LEU A 91 -18.65 11.06 19.30
CA LEU A 91 -20.02 11.54 19.06
C LEU A 91 -21.03 10.94 20.05
#